data_AF-A0A497G1P2-F1
#
_entry.id   AF-A0A497G1P2-F1
#
_cell.length_a   1.000
_cell.length_b   1.000
_cell.length_c   1.000
_cell.angle_alpha   90.00
_cell.angle_beta   90.00
_cell.angle_gamma   90.00
#
_symmetry.space_group_name_H-M   'P 1'
#
loop_
_entity.id
_entity.type
_entity.pdbx_description
1 polymer ?
#
loop_
_entity_poly.entity_id
_entity_poly.type
_entity_poly.pdbx_seq_one_letter_code
_entity_poly.pdbx_strand_id
1 'polypeptide(L)' 'MNCPRCGGRVVEKTLDFEAALEKIPLVKSVIKLPSWLEGRVLRVLLCETCGYVVEIYLVPK' A
#
# COMPACT_ATOMS: atom_id res chain seq x y z
N MET A 1 -2.75 -1.69 -16.94
CA MET A 1 -2.63 -0.24 -17.24
C MET A 1 -1.20 0.06 -17.68
N ASN A 2 -0.99 1.03 -18.57
CA ASN A 2 0.34 1.50 -18.97
C ASN A 2 0.73 2.76 -18.18
N CYS A 3 2.02 2.90 -17.86
CA CYS A 3 2.53 4.01 -17.08
C CYS A 3 2.47 5.30 -17.91
N PRO A 4 1.89 6.40 -17.39
CA PRO A 4 1.82 7.66 -18.12
C PRO A 4 3.19 8.30 -18.35
N ARG A 5 4.22 7.91 -17.58
CA ARG A 5 5.57 8.48 -17.67
C ARG A 5 6.51 7.74 -18.62
N CYS A 6 6.45 6.41 -18.67
CA CYS A 6 7.40 5.60 -19.44
C CYS A 6 6.75 4.54 -20.34
N GLY A 7 5.42 4.45 -20.38
CA GLY A 7 4.69 3.40 -21.11
C GLY A 7 4.80 1.99 -20.51
N GLY A 8 5.65 1.79 -19.50
CA GLY A 8 5.88 0.51 -18.85
C GLY A 8 4.64 -0.06 -18.14
N ARG A 9 4.71 -1.33 -17.75
CA ARG A 9 3.60 -2.02 -17.10
C ARG A 9 3.31 -1.44 -15.72
N VAL A 10 2.06 -1.13 -15.45
CA VAL A 10 1.57 -0.76 -14.11
C VAL A 10 0.97 -1.98 -13.46
N VAL A 11 1.40 -2.25 -12.23
CA VAL A 11 0.86 -3.29 -11.37
C VAL A 11 0.24 -2.68 -10.14
N GLU A 12 -0.70 -3.42 -9.58
CA GLU A 12 -1.30 -3.09 -8.31
C GLU A 12 -0.61 -3.86 -7.19
N LYS A 13 -0.22 -3.16 -6.12
CA LYS A 13 0.23 -3.78 -4.87
C LYS A 13 -0.72 -3.39 -3.76
N THR A 14 -1.06 -4.38 -2.94
CA THR A 14 -1.86 -4.20 -1.73
C THR A 14 -0.94 -4.26 -0.54
N LEU A 15 -0.99 -3.23 0.31
CA LEU A 15 -0.28 -3.16 1.57
C LEU A 15 -1.31 -3.24 2.70
N ASP A 16 -1.24 -4.35 3.44
CA ASP A 16 -1.99 -4.54 4.67
C ASP A 16 -1.11 -4.12 5.86
N PHE A 17 -1.45 -2.98 6.46
CA PHE A 17 -0.71 -2.44 7.59
C PHE A 17 -0.93 -3.27 8.87
N GLU A 18 -2.07 -3.93 9.03
CA GLU A 18 -2.32 -4.81 10.18
C GLU A 18 -1.39 -6.04 10.09
N ALA A 19 -1.32 -6.66 8.92
CA ALA A 19 -0.43 -7.80 8.68
C ALA A 19 1.06 -7.43 8.82
N ALA A 20 1.44 -6.19 8.48
CA ALA A 20 2.80 -5.69 8.69
C ALA A 20 3.14 -5.52 10.17
N LEU A 21 2.19 -5.05 10.98
CA LEU A 21 2.37 -4.86 12.42
C LEU A 21 2.39 -6.19 13.19
N GLU A 22 1.64 -7.20 12.74
CA GLU A 22 1.68 -8.54 13.35
C GLU A 22 3.07 -9.19 13.27
N LYS A 23 3.84 -8.87 12.22
CA LYS A 23 5.20 -9.41 12.01
C LYS A 23 6.27 -8.71 12.84
N ILE A 24 5.95 -7.61 13.52
CA ILE A 24 6.91 -6.86 14.35
C ILE A 24 6.44 -6.89 15.81
N PRO A 25 6.88 -7.88 16.61
CA PRO A 25 6.39 -8.08 17.98
C PRO A 25 6.63 -6.89 18.93
N LEU A 26 7.56 -5.99 18.61
CA LEU A 26 7.90 -4.81 19.41
C LEU A 26 7.01 -3.57 19.15
N VAL A 27 6.19 -3.54 18.09
CA VAL A 27 5.45 -2.33 17.68
C VAL A 27 4.03 -2.28 18.21
N LYS A 28 3.48 -3.41 18.68
CA LYS A 28 2.13 -3.50 19.27
C LYS A 28 1.89 -2.54 20.43
N SER A 29 2.94 -2.10 21.13
CA SER A 29 2.84 -1.20 22.28
C SER A 29 3.09 0.28 21.95
N VAL A 30 3.57 0.64 20.76
CA VAL A 30 4.07 2.02 20.49
C VAL A 30 3.33 2.70 19.34
N ILE A 31 2.89 1.96 18.31
CA ILE A 31 2.22 2.55 17.15
C ILE A 31 0.76 2.10 17.17
N LYS A 32 -0.11 2.92 17.75
CA LYS A 32 -1.55 2.81 17.49
C LYS A 32 -1.75 3.13 16.01
N LEU A 33 -2.32 2.18 15.25
CA LEU A 33 -2.81 2.50 13.92
C LEU A 33 -3.82 3.64 14.05
N PRO A 34 -3.72 4.69 13.22
CA PRO A 34 -4.79 5.65 13.12
C PRO A 34 -6.10 4.93 12.79
N SER A 35 -7.19 5.28 13.46
CA SER A 35 -8.50 4.63 13.29
C SER A 35 -9.04 4.68 11.86
N TRP A 36 -8.56 5.61 11.02
CA TRP A 36 -8.91 5.67 9.60
C TRP A 36 -8.20 4.63 8.72
N LEU A 37 -7.18 3.93 9.26
CA LEU A 37 -6.47 2.80 8.63
C LEU A 37 -6.91 1.43 9.16
N GLU A 38 -7.58 1.38 10.32
CA GLU A 38 -8.11 0.13 10.87
C GLU A 38 -9.14 -0.50 9.92
N GLY A 39 -8.97 -1.79 9.61
CA GLY A 39 -9.83 -2.51 8.66
C GLY A 39 -9.75 -2.02 7.21
N ARG A 40 -8.71 -1.26 6.84
CA ARG A 40 -8.48 -0.81 5.45
C ARG A 40 -7.12 -1.30 4.94
N VAL A 41 -7.06 -1.55 3.64
CA VAL A 41 -5.81 -1.87 2.95
C VAL A 41 -5.47 -0.77 1.95
N LEU A 42 -4.18 -0.48 1.84
CA LEU A 42 -3.68 0.52 0.90
C LEU A 42 -3.38 -0.15 -0.43
N ARG A 43 -4.12 0.24 -1.47
CA ARG A 43 -3.84 -0.17 -2.85
C ARG A 43 -3.01 0.89 -3.53
N VAL A 44 -1.89 0.46 -4.10
CA VAL A 44 -0.94 1.31 -4.80
C VAL A 44 -0.77 0.78 -6.22
N LEU A 45 -1.12 1.60 -7.21
CA LEU A 45 -0.83 1.35 -8.62
C LEU A 45 0.54 1.95 -8.94
N LEU A 46 1.51 1.11 -9.26
CA LEU A 46 2.88 1.53 -9.52
C LEU A 46 3.45 0.90 -10.79
N CYS A 47 4.29 1.65 -11.50
CA CYS A 47 5.01 1.14 -12.65
C CYS A 47 6.19 0.26 -12.22
N GLU A 48 6.26 -0.97 -12.73
CA GLU A 48 7.38 -1.89 -12.44
C GLU A 48 8.70 -1.45 -13.08
N THR A 49 8.63 -0.65 -14.15
CA THR A 49 9.81 -0.23 -14.92
C THR A 49 10.51 0.98 -14.31
N CYS A 50 9.77 2.03 -13.94
CA CYS A 50 10.35 3.29 -13.46
C CYS A 50 9.95 3.67 -12.04
N GLY A 51 9.14 2.85 -11.36
CA GLY A 51 8.68 3.11 -10.00
C GLY A 51 7.65 4.25 -9.86
N TYR A 52 7.17 4.82 -10.97
CA TYR A 52 6.17 5.89 -10.93
C TYR A 52 4.87 5.39 -10.30
N VAL A 53 4.44 6.07 -9.23
CA VAL A 53 3.16 5.81 -8.58
C VAL A 53 2.06 6.52 -9.37
N VAL A 54 1.16 5.74 -9.94
CA VAL A 54 0.04 6.25 -10.73
C VAL A 54 -1.08 6.69 -9.81
N GLU A 55 -1.46 5.84 -8.86
CA GLU A 55 -2.58 6.08 -7.95
C GLU A 55 -2.33 5.39 -6.62
N ILE A 56 -2.86 6.00 -5.56
CA ILE A 56 -2.90 5.44 -4.21
C ILE A 56 -4.32 5.65 -3.68
N TYR A 57 -4.94 4.58 -3.21
CA TYR A 57 -6.25 4.67 -2.58
C TYR A 57 -6.42 3.63 -1.48
N LEU A 58 -7.29 3.96 -0.52
CA LEU A 58 -7.64 3.09 0.59
C LEU A 58 -8.91 2.35 0.23
N VAL A 59 -8.89 1.03 0.36
CA VAL A 59 -10.09 0.21 0.22
C VAL A 59 -10.40 -0.49 1.55
N PRO A 60 -11.68 -0.80 1.83
CA PRO A 60 -12.03 -1.71 2.90
C PRO A 60 -11.32 -3.06 2.71
N LYS A 61 -10.91 -3.67 3.81
CA LYS A 61 -10.35 -5.02 3.83
C LYS A 61 -11.41 -6.08 3.53
#